data_AF-A0A1X7AIS7-F1
#
_entry.id   AF-A0A1X7AIS7-F1
#
_cell.length_a   1.000
_cell.length_b   1.000
_cell.length_c   1.000
_cell.angle_alpha   90.00
_cell.angle_beta   90.00
_cell.angle_gamma   90.00
#
_symmetry.space_group_name_H-M   'P 1'
#
loop_
_entity.id
_entity.type
_entity.pdbx_description
1 polymer ?
#
loop_
_entity_poly.entity_id
_entity_poly.type
_entity_poly.pdbx_seq_one_letter_code
_entity_poly.pdbx_strand_id
1 'polypeptide(L)'
;MKIITAFIALLWLSTAQASTLIDSETKAIEQAVNGIWQQQATDWSKGDIEAYMEAYWKSDKLRFAFNNTIDYGWQTTLDGYRKAYKDKAAMGSLTFTPIEIQVFDDSNAIIFGRYRVDRLKNGEPDVLEGLVTTQFRKIGGQWLIVSDHTS
;
A
#
# COMPACT_ATOMS: atom_id res chain seq x y z
N MET A 1 -52.60 -12.62 -1.39
CA MET A 1 -51.56 -12.84 -2.41
C MET A 1 -50.86 -11.56 -2.87
N LYS A 2 -51.55 -10.42 -3.10
CA LYS A 2 -50.92 -9.14 -3.53
C LYS A 2 -50.00 -8.46 -2.49
N ILE A 3 -50.27 -8.63 -1.18
CA ILE A 3 -49.47 -7.99 -0.10
C ILE A 3 -48.10 -8.66 0.05
N ILE A 4 -48.02 -9.99 -0.14
CA ILE A 4 -46.76 -10.74 -0.03
C ILE A 4 -45.81 -10.39 -1.19
N THR A 5 -46.34 -10.12 -2.38
CA THR A 5 -45.54 -9.72 -3.55
C THR A 5 -44.92 -8.31 -3.40
N ALA A 6 -45.62 -7.38 -2.73
CA ALA A 6 -45.10 -6.03 -2.46
C ALA A 6 -43.95 -6.02 -1.45
N PHE A 7 -43.99 -6.89 -0.43
CA PHE A 7 -42.90 -7.04 0.55
C PHE A 7 -41.63 -7.66 -0.06
N ILE A 8 -41.80 -8.63 -0.98
CA ILE A 8 -40.66 -9.22 -1.71
C ILE A 8 -40.02 -8.15 -2.61
N ALA A 9 -40.79 -7.36 -3.36
CA ALA A 9 -40.24 -6.29 -4.21
C ALA A 9 -39.47 -5.21 -3.41
N LEU A 10 -39.91 -4.86 -2.19
CA LEU A 10 -39.21 -3.90 -1.33
C LEU A 10 -37.87 -4.44 -0.79
N LEU A 11 -37.82 -5.72 -0.43
CA LEU A 11 -36.60 -6.38 0.04
C LEU A 11 -35.53 -6.46 -1.06
N TRP A 12 -35.92 -6.78 -2.30
CA TRP A 12 -35.00 -6.82 -3.44
C TRP A 12 -34.45 -5.44 -3.85
N LEU A 13 -35.23 -4.37 -3.67
CA LEU A 13 -34.77 -3.00 -3.96
C LEU A 13 -33.72 -2.53 -2.93
N SER A 14 -33.89 -2.90 -1.66
CA SER A 14 -32.97 -2.55 -0.59
C SER A 14 -31.60 -3.23 -0.69
N THR A 15 -31.56 -4.49 -1.14
CA THR A 15 -30.32 -5.25 -1.27
C THR A 15 -29.49 -4.79 -2.47
N ALA A 16 -30.13 -4.45 -3.58
CA ALA A 16 -29.45 -3.93 -4.77
C ALA A 16 -28.73 -2.59 -4.49
N GLN A 17 -29.37 -1.69 -3.72
CA GLN A 17 -28.79 -0.40 -3.33
C GLN A 17 -27.60 -0.58 -2.37
N ALA A 18 -27.68 -1.51 -1.43
CA ALA A 18 -26.56 -1.81 -0.53
C ALA A 18 -25.34 -2.36 -1.29
N SER A 19 -25.55 -3.26 -2.25
CA SER A 19 -24.47 -3.81 -3.08
C SER A 19 -23.76 -2.73 -3.91
N THR A 20 -24.50 -1.78 -4.47
CA THR A 20 -23.89 -0.70 -5.28
C THR A 20 -23.08 0.28 -4.44
N LEU A 21 -23.50 0.55 -3.20
CA LEU A 21 -22.75 1.38 -2.27
C LEU A 21 -21.43 0.71 -1.85
N ILE A 22 -21.47 -0.58 -1.51
CA ILE A 22 -20.27 -1.35 -1.16
C ILE A 22 -19.27 -1.39 -2.33
N ASP A 23 -19.74 -1.60 -3.56
CA ASP A 23 -18.87 -1.59 -4.74
C ASP A 23 -18.24 -0.21 -4.98
N SER A 24 -19.00 0.87 -4.72
CA SER A 24 -18.52 2.25 -4.86
C SER A 24 -17.48 2.58 -3.79
N GLU A 25 -17.71 2.19 -2.54
CA GLU A 25 -16.77 2.39 -1.43
C GLU A 25 -15.48 1.60 -1.66
N THR A 26 -15.60 0.33 -2.05
CA THR A 26 -14.47 -0.53 -2.40
C THR A 26 -13.59 0.12 -3.47
N LYS A 27 -14.19 0.59 -4.58
CA LYS A 27 -13.45 1.30 -5.64
C LYS A 27 -12.77 2.57 -5.15
N ALA A 28 -13.42 3.33 -4.26
CA ALA A 28 -12.81 4.53 -3.69
C ALA A 28 -11.60 4.20 -2.81
N ILE A 29 -11.67 3.10 -2.04
CA ILE A 29 -10.55 2.62 -1.22
C ILE A 29 -9.41 2.13 -2.10
N GLU A 30 -9.70 1.33 -3.14
CA GLU A 30 -8.70 0.89 -4.12
C GLU A 30 -7.98 2.07 -4.76
N GLN A 31 -8.71 3.11 -5.18
CA GLN A 31 -8.14 4.32 -5.76
C GLN A 31 -7.24 5.07 -4.77
N ALA A 32 -7.67 5.21 -3.51
CA ALA A 32 -6.89 5.90 -2.48
C ALA A 32 -5.59 5.15 -2.16
N VAL A 33 -5.67 3.83 -1.96
CA VAL A 33 -4.53 2.97 -1.63
C VAL A 33 -3.56 2.89 -2.82
N ASN A 34 -4.06 2.73 -4.05
CA ASN A 34 -3.23 2.79 -5.25
C ASN A 34 -2.55 4.16 -5.40
N GLY A 35 -3.26 5.26 -5.10
CA GLY A 35 -2.68 6.61 -5.15
C GLY A 35 -1.46 6.76 -4.23
N ILE A 36 -1.56 6.27 -2.99
CA ILE A 36 -0.43 6.25 -2.04
C ILE A 36 0.71 5.39 -2.58
N TRP A 37 0.38 4.21 -3.14
CA TRP A 37 1.37 3.29 -3.70
C TRP A 37 2.16 3.89 -4.88
N GLN A 38 1.48 4.60 -5.80
CA GLN A 38 2.14 5.31 -6.90
C GLN A 38 2.96 6.52 -6.41
N GLN A 39 2.48 7.20 -5.37
CA GLN A 39 3.21 8.31 -4.76
C GLN A 39 4.53 7.82 -4.13
N GLN A 40 4.52 6.66 -3.47
CA GLN A 40 5.74 6.03 -2.96
C GLN A 40 6.76 5.76 -4.07
N ALA A 41 6.35 5.19 -5.21
CA ALA A 41 7.25 4.99 -6.35
C ALA A 41 7.86 6.32 -6.84
N THR A 42 7.06 7.38 -6.85
CA THR A 42 7.49 8.73 -7.23
C THR A 42 8.51 9.31 -6.25
N ASP A 43 8.25 9.24 -4.95
CA ASP A 43 9.13 9.83 -3.93
C ASP A 43 10.44 9.06 -3.79
N TRP A 44 10.37 7.73 -3.87
CA TRP A 44 11.56 6.88 -3.98
C TRP A 44 12.43 7.29 -5.17
N SER A 45 11.83 7.41 -6.36
CA SER A 45 12.55 7.72 -7.61
C SER A 45 13.10 9.15 -7.63
N LYS A 46 12.59 10.03 -6.78
CA LYS A 46 13.19 11.36 -6.54
C LYS A 46 14.39 11.31 -5.61
N GLY A 47 14.56 10.24 -4.85
CA GLY A 47 15.56 10.09 -3.80
C GLY A 47 15.11 10.69 -2.45
N ASP A 48 13.81 10.86 -2.24
CA ASP A 48 13.24 11.50 -1.05
C ASP A 48 12.73 10.44 -0.07
N ILE A 49 13.62 9.99 0.81
CA ILE A 49 13.34 8.93 1.79
C ILE A 49 12.29 9.41 2.81
N GLU A 50 12.38 10.66 3.23
CA GLU A 50 11.45 11.25 4.19
C GLU A 50 10.03 11.29 3.61
N ALA A 51 9.85 11.77 2.38
CA ALA A 51 8.56 11.75 1.71
C ALA A 51 8.04 10.32 1.47
N TYR A 52 8.92 9.40 1.05
CA TYR A 52 8.58 7.98 0.91
C TYR A 52 8.04 7.38 2.22
N MET A 53 8.61 7.78 3.36
CA MET A 53 8.23 7.30 4.69
C MET A 53 6.92 7.90 5.23
N GLU A 54 6.37 8.97 4.63
CA GLU A 54 5.08 9.55 5.05
C GLU A 54 3.89 8.62 4.80
N ALA A 55 4.01 7.67 3.86
CA ALA A 55 2.99 6.65 3.63
C ALA A 55 2.90 5.62 4.77
N TYR A 56 3.93 5.51 5.62
CA TYR A 56 3.99 4.53 6.70
C TYR A 56 3.43 5.08 8.01
N TRP A 57 2.85 4.18 8.80
CA TRP A 57 2.34 4.52 10.12
C TRP A 57 3.47 4.93 11.07
N LYS A 58 3.47 6.19 11.50
CA LYS A 58 4.41 6.76 12.48
C LYS A 58 4.16 6.18 13.87
N SER A 59 4.67 4.98 14.10
CA SER A 59 4.45 4.17 15.30
C SER A 59 5.61 3.22 15.55
N ASP A 60 5.85 2.87 16.80
CA ASP A 60 6.78 1.81 17.22
C ASP A 60 6.30 0.41 16.81
N LYS A 61 5.02 0.28 16.43
CA LYS A 61 4.39 -0.97 15.99
C LYS A 61 4.36 -1.16 14.47
N LEU A 62 4.86 -0.20 13.68
CA LEU A 62 5.07 -0.43 12.25
C LEU A 62 5.93 -1.68 12.08
N ARG A 63 5.51 -2.62 11.24
CA ARG A 63 6.26 -3.86 10.99
C ARG A 63 6.87 -3.83 9.60
N PHE A 64 8.18 -4.04 9.50
CA PHE A 64 8.89 -4.13 8.22
C PHE A 64 9.65 -5.44 8.12
N ALA A 65 9.39 -6.25 7.10
CA ALA A 65 10.06 -7.53 6.89
C ALA A 65 10.81 -7.51 5.55
N PHE A 66 12.13 -7.73 5.61
CA PHE A 66 12.98 -7.80 4.42
C PHE A 66 14.20 -8.68 4.70
N ASN A 67 14.76 -9.36 3.69
CA ASN A 67 16.02 -10.11 3.79
C ASN A 67 16.14 -11.03 5.03
N ASN A 68 15.08 -11.81 5.33
CA ASN A 68 14.97 -12.69 6.51
C ASN A 68 15.03 -11.99 7.88
N THR A 69 14.89 -10.66 7.94
CA THR A 69 14.77 -9.89 9.18
C THR A 69 13.39 -9.26 9.31
N ILE A 70 12.97 -9.03 10.55
CA ILE A 70 11.75 -8.28 10.87
C ILE A 70 12.16 -7.17 11.83
N ASP A 71 11.94 -5.93 11.39
CA ASP A 71 12.15 -4.72 12.18
C ASP A 71 10.81 -4.12 12.58
N TYR A 72 10.84 -3.37 13.67
CA TYR A 72 9.69 -2.63 14.19
C TYR A 72 10.03 -1.15 14.38
N GLY A 73 9.04 -0.31 14.10
CA GLY A 73 9.07 1.11 14.37
C GLY A 73 9.43 1.98 13.17
N TRP A 74 8.66 3.05 12.97
CA TRP A 74 8.85 3.99 11.87
C TRP A 74 10.24 4.62 11.84
N GLN A 75 10.75 5.04 13.00
CA GLN A 75 12.08 5.64 13.11
C GLN A 75 13.18 4.63 12.78
N THR A 76 13.06 3.39 13.26
CA THR A 76 13.98 2.29 12.95
C THR A 76 14.05 2.05 11.45
N THR A 77 12.90 1.98 10.77
CA THR A 77 12.82 1.80 9.32
C THR A 77 13.44 2.97 8.55
N LEU A 78 13.14 4.22 8.94
CA LEU A 78 13.71 5.42 8.33
C LEU A 78 15.24 5.44 8.44
N ASP A 79 15.77 5.14 9.62
CA ASP A 79 17.22 5.11 9.85
C ASP A 79 17.89 3.97 9.06
N GLY A 80 17.20 2.84 8.90
CA GLY A 80 17.59 1.74 8.01
C GLY A 80 17.75 2.20 6.56
N TYR A 81 16.76 2.92 6.01
CA TYR A 81 16.84 3.48 4.66
C TYR A 81 17.99 4.47 4.52
N ARG A 82 18.13 5.45 5.42
CA ARG A 82 19.23 6.42 5.41
C ARG A 82 20.62 5.78 5.53
N LYS A 83 20.70 4.63 6.22
CA LYS A 83 21.93 3.85 6.32
C LYS A 83 22.25 3.16 4.99
N ALA A 84 21.25 2.52 4.37
CA ALA A 84 21.40 1.72 3.17
C ALA A 84 21.60 2.56 1.89
N TYR A 85 20.98 3.73 1.81
CA TYR A 85 20.95 4.57 0.62
C TYR A 85 21.57 5.94 0.91
N LYS A 86 22.75 6.19 0.33
CA LYS A 86 23.53 7.42 0.57
C LYS A 86 23.28 8.53 -0.43
N ASP A 87 22.78 8.18 -1.61
CA ASP A 87 22.47 9.12 -2.67
C ASP A 87 21.34 8.59 -3.55
N LYS A 88 20.86 9.47 -4.45
CA LYS A 88 19.80 9.17 -5.40
C LYS A 88 20.18 8.08 -6.40
N ALA A 89 21.46 7.95 -6.75
CA ALA A 89 21.90 6.94 -7.71
C ALA A 89 21.78 5.52 -7.13
N ALA A 90 22.08 5.36 -5.83
CA ALA A 90 21.88 4.12 -5.10
C ALA A 90 20.39 3.77 -4.86
N MET A 91 19.52 4.78 -4.77
CA MET A 91 18.07 4.58 -4.70
C MET A 91 17.48 4.19 -6.05
N GLY A 92 17.91 4.83 -7.14
CA GLY A 92 17.44 4.52 -8.49
C GLY A 92 15.97 4.89 -8.74
N SER A 93 15.36 4.21 -9.69
CA SER A 93 13.96 4.40 -10.09
C SER A 93 13.13 3.18 -9.70
N LEU A 94 12.09 3.38 -8.90
CA LEU A 94 11.18 2.34 -8.43
C LEU A 94 9.93 2.28 -9.31
N THR A 95 9.56 1.06 -9.68
CA THR A 95 8.29 0.75 -10.34
C THR A 95 7.60 -0.41 -9.63
N PHE A 96 6.28 -0.37 -9.61
CA PHE A 96 5.44 -1.48 -9.12
C PHE A 96 4.61 -2.03 -10.26
N THR A 97 4.84 -3.29 -10.63
CA THR A 97 4.02 -3.95 -11.65
C THR A 97 4.24 -5.46 -11.69
N PRO A 98 3.18 -6.29 -11.74
CA PRO A 98 1.77 -5.93 -11.52
C PRO A 98 1.47 -5.68 -10.03
N ILE A 99 0.29 -5.12 -9.75
CA ILE A 99 -0.27 -5.02 -8.40
C ILE A 99 -1.69 -5.58 -8.36
N GLU A 100 -2.07 -6.14 -7.22
CA GLU A 100 -3.42 -6.54 -6.86
C GLU A 100 -3.78 -5.88 -5.53
N ILE A 101 -4.98 -5.31 -5.43
CA ILE A 101 -5.48 -4.67 -4.22
C ILE A 101 -6.67 -5.47 -3.74
N GLN A 102 -6.67 -5.87 -2.48
CA GLN A 102 -7.81 -6.48 -1.81
C GLN A 102 -8.28 -5.59 -0.66
N VAL A 103 -9.54 -5.18 -0.72
CA VAL A 103 -10.20 -4.42 0.35
C VAL A 103 -10.96 -5.39 1.24
N PHE A 104 -10.71 -5.33 2.55
CA PHE A 104 -11.39 -6.20 3.52
C PHE A 104 -12.57 -5.49 4.17
N ASP A 105 -12.40 -4.22 4.50
CA ASP A 105 -13.43 -3.36 5.09
C ASP A 105 -13.09 -1.87 4.85
N ASP A 106 -13.87 -0.96 5.45
CA ASP A 106 -13.75 0.50 5.31
C ASP A 106 -12.44 1.09 5.88
N SER A 107 -11.64 0.26 6.55
CA SER A 107 -10.43 0.65 7.29
C SER A 107 -9.24 -0.28 7.08
N ASN A 108 -9.37 -1.37 6.30
CA ASN A 108 -8.31 -2.35 6.06
C ASN A 108 -8.25 -2.79 4.59
N ALA A 109 -7.05 -2.75 4.00
CA ALA A 109 -6.75 -3.25 2.67
C ALA A 109 -5.34 -3.84 2.62
N ILE A 110 -5.06 -4.63 1.58
CA ILE A 110 -3.72 -5.18 1.32
C ILE A 110 -3.38 -5.02 -0.17
N ILE A 111 -2.12 -4.70 -0.46
CA ILE A 111 -1.57 -4.78 -1.80
C ILE A 111 -0.66 -6.01 -1.87
N PHE A 112 -0.81 -6.78 -2.93
CA PHE A 112 0.18 -7.74 -3.40
C PHE A 112 0.79 -7.21 -4.68
N GLY A 113 2.11 -7.31 -4.84
CA GLY A 113 2.74 -6.84 -6.06
C GLY A 113 4.16 -7.28 -6.25
N ARG A 114 4.77 -6.71 -7.29
CA ARG A 114 6.20 -6.85 -7.59
C ARG A 114 6.81 -5.47 -7.69
N TYR A 115 7.98 -5.30 -7.07
CA TYR A 115 8.78 -4.10 -7.21
C TYR A 115 9.96 -4.35 -8.14
N ARG A 116 10.40 -3.29 -8.79
CA ARG A 116 11.66 -3.24 -9.52
C ARG A 116 12.31 -1.88 -9.28
N VAL A 117 13.60 -1.90 -8.95
CA VAL A 117 14.44 -0.72 -8.77
C VAL A 117 15.62 -0.81 -9.71
N ASP A 118 15.62 0.04 -10.75
CA ASP A 118 16.77 0.23 -11.63
C ASP A 118 17.67 1.31 -11.02
N ARG A 119 18.91 0.95 -10.65
CA ARG A 119 19.81 1.83 -9.87
C ARG A 119 21.28 1.71 -10.30
N LEU A 120 22.16 2.46 -9.65
CA LEU A 120 23.60 2.27 -9.70
C LEU A 120 24.14 1.75 -8.37
N LYS A 121 25.00 0.74 -8.40
CA LYS A 121 25.72 0.23 -7.24
C LYS A 121 27.21 0.27 -7.51
N ASN A 122 27.95 1.04 -6.70
CA ASN A 122 29.38 1.30 -6.90
C ASN A 122 29.70 1.88 -8.29
N GLY A 123 28.79 2.67 -8.86
CA GLY A 123 28.93 3.29 -10.18
C GLY A 123 28.47 2.44 -11.36
N GLU A 124 28.12 1.17 -11.13
CA GLU A 124 27.69 0.24 -12.19
C GLU A 124 26.16 0.01 -12.15
N PRO A 125 25.51 -0.23 -13.30
CA PRO A 125 24.09 -0.60 -13.34
C PRO A 125 23.78 -1.83 -12.50
N ASP A 126 22.72 -1.74 -11.70
CA ASP A 126 22.21 -2.80 -10.83
C ASP A 126 20.68 -2.77 -10.82
N VAL A 127 20.07 -3.93 -10.54
CA VAL A 127 18.62 -4.08 -10.48
C VAL A 127 18.25 -4.84 -9.20
N LEU A 128 17.36 -4.25 -8.40
CA LEU A 128 16.67 -4.98 -7.34
C LEU A 128 15.23 -5.26 -7.78
N GLU A 129 14.77 -6.49 -7.62
CA GLU A 129 13.40 -6.85 -7.93
C GLU A 129 12.95 -8.00 -7.04
N GLY A 130 11.65 -8.02 -6.74
CA GLY A 130 11.11 -9.00 -5.81
C GLY A 130 9.61 -8.82 -5.60
N LEU A 131 9.07 -9.63 -4.70
CA LEU A 131 7.67 -9.56 -4.32
C LEU A 131 7.49 -8.62 -3.13
N VAL A 132 6.34 -7.98 -3.08
CA VAL A 132 5.96 -7.11 -1.98
C VAL A 132 4.52 -7.37 -1.55
N THR A 133 4.28 -7.32 -0.26
CA THR A 133 2.95 -7.42 0.36
C THR A 133 2.82 -6.35 1.44
N THR A 134 1.91 -5.40 1.25
CA THR A 134 1.74 -4.27 2.17
C THR A 134 0.31 -4.17 2.69
N GLN A 135 0.18 -4.13 4.02
CA GLN A 135 -1.10 -3.91 4.69
C GLN A 135 -1.32 -2.41 4.92
N PHE A 136 -2.46 -1.92 4.48
CA PHE A 136 -2.94 -0.57 4.73
C PHE A 136 -4.02 -0.58 5.80
N ARG A 137 -3.96 0.40 6.70
CA ARG A 137 -5.03 0.68 7.66
C ARG A 137 -5.38 2.15 7.67
N LYS A 138 -6.67 2.44 7.87
CA LYS A 138 -7.16 3.80 8.08
C LYS A 138 -7.03 4.17 9.55
N ILE A 139 -6.11 5.08 9.88
CA ILE A 139 -5.79 5.51 11.25
C ILE A 139 -5.93 7.04 11.29
N GLY A 140 -6.76 7.56 12.20
CA GLY A 140 -7.01 9.01 12.27
C GLY A 140 -7.59 9.60 10.97
N GLY A 141 -8.29 8.80 10.18
CA GLY A 141 -8.85 9.19 8.88
C GLY A 141 -7.88 9.09 7.70
N GLN A 142 -6.61 8.74 7.93
CA GLN A 142 -5.58 8.61 6.89
C GLN A 142 -5.27 7.13 6.63
N TRP A 143 -5.12 6.75 5.37
CA TRP A 143 -4.62 5.43 4.99
C TRP A 143 -3.10 5.40 5.16
N LEU A 144 -2.60 4.45 5.95
CA LEU A 144 -1.19 4.29 6.28
C LEU A 144 -0.77 2.83 6.16
N ILE A 145 0.47 2.59 5.73
CA ILE A 145 1.07 1.26 5.70
C ILE A 145 1.45 0.89 7.13
N VAL A 146 0.92 -0.23 7.63
CA VAL A 146 1.19 -0.72 8.99
C VAL A 146 2.08 -1.97 9.02
N SER A 147 2.14 -2.67 7.88
CA SER A 147 3.05 -3.80 7.67
C SER A 147 3.51 -3.82 6.23
N ASP A 148 4.80 -4.04 6.03
CA ASP A 148 5.42 -4.23 4.72
C ASP A 148 6.29 -5.48 4.75
N HIS A 149 6.15 -6.32 3.72
CA HIS A 149 6.98 -7.49 3.52
C HIS A 149 7.51 -7.47 2.10
N THR A 150 8.83 -7.34 1.98
CA THR A 150 9.57 -7.28 0.71
C THR A 150 10.55 -8.45 0.63
N SER A 151 10.50 -9.24 -0.45
CA SER A 151 11.41 -10.38 -0.72
C SER A 151 12.60 -9.99 -1.59
#